data_AF-A0A819Z7D3-F1
#
_entry.id   AF-A0A819Z7D3-F1
#
_cell.length_a   1.000
_cell.length_b   1.000
_cell.length_c   1.000
_cell.angle_alpha   90.00
_cell.angle_beta   90.00
_cell.angle_gamma   90.00
#
_symmetry.space_group_name_H-M   'P 1'
#
loop_
_entity.id
_entity.type
_entity.pdbx_description
1 polymer ?
#
loop_
_entity_poly.entity_id
_entity_poly.type
_entity_poly.pdbx_seq_one_letter_code
_entity_poly.pdbx_strand_id
1 'polypeptide(L)'
;SNLMDIGRIKVNQSNFDGALDDFSRAVALLQEYDPLNHSELAIGLEWMASIWNQKQCYRRTTGYLQQCSFIQEASLSPKHVSVAKTLSILAQVHRKSFLTRS
;
A
#
# COMPACT_ATOMS: atom_id res chain seq x y z
N SER A 1 -11.30 -17.37 -3.44
CA SER A 1 -10.58 -16.08 -3.53
C SER A 1 -10.42 -15.50 -2.15
N ASN A 2 -9.20 -15.12 -1.78
CA ASN A 2 -8.97 -14.35 -0.56
C ASN A 2 -9.35 -12.86 -0.81
N LEU A 3 -9.50 -12.06 0.25
CA LEU A 3 -9.88 -10.65 0.14
C LEU A 3 -8.88 -9.84 -0.71
N MET A 4 -7.60 -10.21 -0.68
CA MET A 4 -6.55 -9.59 -1.49
C MET A 4 -6.82 -9.72 -2.99
N ASP A 5 -7.19 -10.91 -3.45
CA ASP A 5 -7.50 -11.17 -4.87
C ASP A 5 -8.78 -10.45 -5.31
N ILE A 6 -9.81 -10.42 -4.46
CA ILE A 6 -11.06 -9.70 -4.75
C ILE A 6 -10.77 -8.20 -4.86
N GLY A 7 -9.99 -7.64 -3.92
CA GLY A 7 -9.55 -6.25 -3.96
C GLY A 7 -8.82 -5.92 -5.26
N ARG A 8 -7.89 -6.77 -5.70
CA ARG A 8 -7.16 -6.59 -6.97
C ARG A 8 -8.08 -6.60 -8.19
N ILE A 9 -9.06 -7.51 -8.22
CA ILE A 9 -10.07 -7.56 -9.29
C ILE A 9 -10.89 -6.26 -9.31
N LYS A 10 -11.31 -5.77 -8.15
CA LYS A 10 -12.07 -4.52 -8.04
C LYS A 10 -11.26 -3.30 -8.48
N VAL A 11 -9.94 -3.26 -8.22
CA VAL A 11 -9.04 -2.22 -8.78
C VAL A 11 -9.10 -2.21 -10.30
N ASN A 12 -9.04 -3.38 -10.95
CA ASN A 12 -9.13 -3.48 -12.42
C ASN A 12 -10.50 -3.04 -12.95
N GLN A 13 -11.55 -3.15 -12.13
CA GLN A 13 -12.89 -2.65 -12.43
C GLN A 13 -13.08 -1.16 -12.08
N SER A 14 -12.02 -0.46 -11.67
CA SER A 14 -12.07 0.92 -11.14
C SER A 14 -12.99 1.12 -9.92
N ASN A 15 -13.39 0.02 -9.26
CA ASN A 15 -14.14 0.08 -8.00
C ASN A 15 -13.16 0.26 -6.83
N PHE A 16 -12.65 1.48 -6.71
CA PHE A 16 -11.62 1.80 -5.71
C PHE A 16 -12.10 1.73 -4.27
N ASP A 17 -13.34 2.12 -4.00
CA ASP A 17 -13.88 2.08 -2.64
C ASP A 17 -14.09 0.63 -2.18
N GLY A 18 -14.71 -0.20 -3.04
CA GLY A 18 -14.87 -1.62 -2.74
C GLY A 18 -13.53 -2.36 -2.63
N ALA A 19 -12.50 -1.93 -3.38
CA ALA A 19 -11.16 -2.49 -3.25
C ALA A 19 -10.48 -2.08 -1.93
N LEU A 20 -10.61 -0.81 -1.53
CA LEU A 20 -10.10 -0.32 -0.25
C LEU A 20 -10.71 -1.06 0.94
N ASP A 21 -12.01 -1.35 0.89
CA ASP A 21 -12.69 -2.13 1.93
C ASP A 21 -12.12 -3.54 2.03
N ASP A 22 -11.93 -4.22 0.89
CA ASP A 22 -11.38 -5.59 0.88
C ASP A 22 -9.94 -5.61 1.37
N PHE A 23 -9.09 -4.68 0.92
CA PHE A 23 -7.69 -4.59 1.38
C PHE A 23 -7.61 -4.25 2.87
N SER A 24 -8.44 -3.33 3.37
CA SER A 24 -8.47 -2.96 4.79
C SER A 24 -8.84 -4.15 5.66
N ARG A 25 -9.85 -4.94 5.24
CA ARG A 25 -10.26 -6.16 5.93
C ARG A 25 -9.18 -7.24 5.87
N ALA A 26 -8.52 -7.41 4.72
CA ALA A 26 -7.42 -8.35 4.57
C ALA A 26 -6.25 -8.01 5.51
N VAL A 27 -5.84 -6.73 5.52
CA VAL A 27 -4.78 -6.20 6.39
C VAL A 27 -5.13 -6.41 7.87
N ALA A 28 -6.36 -6.12 8.29
CA ALA A 28 -6.80 -6.34 9.66
C ALA A 28 -6.74 -7.81 10.08
N LEU A 29 -7.21 -8.73 9.21
CA LEU A 29 -7.15 -10.17 9.47
C LEU A 29 -5.71 -10.69 9.52
N LEU A 30 -4.83 -10.20 8.64
CA LEU A 30 -3.41 -10.56 8.67
C LEU A 30 -2.75 -10.07 9.98
N GLN A 31 -3.06 -8.85 10.43
CA GLN A 31 -2.53 -8.34 11.69
C GLN A 31 -3.02 -9.13 12.91
N GLU A 32 -4.26 -9.65 12.87
CA GLU A 32 -4.85 -10.39 13.99
C GLU A 32 -4.39 -11.86 14.04
N TYR A 33 -4.37 -12.54 12.90
CA TYR A 33 -4.20 -13.99 12.84
C TYR A 33 -2.83 -14.44 12.33
N ASP A 34 -2.10 -13.58 11.61
CA ASP A 34 -0.78 -13.91 11.05
C ASP A 34 0.15 -12.68 10.97
N PRO A 35 0.49 -12.07 12.13
CA PRO A 35 1.23 -10.80 12.17
C PRO A 35 2.65 -10.89 11.61
N LEU A 36 3.19 -12.10 11.47
CA LEU A 36 4.52 -12.37 10.89
C LEU A 36 4.50 -12.49 9.37
N ASN A 37 3.32 -12.53 8.73
CA ASN A 37 3.19 -12.48 7.28
C ASN A 37 3.35 -11.05 6.76
N HIS A 38 4.55 -10.52 6.99
CA HIS A 38 4.98 -9.19 6.64
C HIS A 38 4.89 -8.93 5.13
N SER A 39 5.11 -9.97 4.31
CA SER A 39 5.00 -9.88 2.86
C SER A 39 3.58 -9.51 2.42
N GLU A 40 2.55 -10.23 2.88
CA GLU A 40 1.18 -9.99 2.44
C GLU A 40 0.59 -8.72 3.07
N LEU A 41 1.00 -8.41 4.30
CA LEU A 41 0.67 -7.15 4.97
C LEU A 41 1.21 -5.94 4.19
N ALA A 42 2.47 -5.99 3.75
CA ALA A 42 3.07 -4.95 2.92
C ALA A 42 2.36 -4.80 1.57
N ILE A 43 1.97 -5.91 0.93
CA ILE A 43 1.24 -5.89 -0.34
C ILE A 43 -0.13 -5.20 -0.17
N GLY A 44 -0.88 -5.51 0.89
CA GLY A 44 -2.17 -4.86 1.19
C GLY A 44 -2.04 -3.35 1.32
N LEU A 45 -1.04 -2.89 2.08
CA LEU A 45 -0.75 -1.47 2.25
C LEU A 45 -0.30 -0.79 0.95
N GLU A 46 0.50 -1.47 0.12
CA GLU A 46 0.93 -0.96 -1.19
C GLU A 46 -0.28 -0.74 -2.12
N TRP A 47 -1.24 -1.67 -2.16
CA TRP A 47 -2.46 -1.51 -2.95
C TRP A 47 -3.30 -0.34 -2.48
N MET A 48 -3.49 -0.19 -1.17
CA MET A 48 -4.21 0.95 -0.60
C MET A 48 -3.51 2.27 -0.96
N ALA A 49 -2.18 2.33 -0.85
CA ALA A 49 -1.40 3.49 -1.27
C ALA A 49 -1.61 3.83 -2.75
N SER A 50 -1.57 2.82 -3.63
CA SER A 50 -1.78 2.97 -5.07
C SER A 50 -3.15 3.58 -5.38
N ILE A 51 -4.20 3.06 -4.74
CA ILE A 51 -5.56 3.60 -4.90
C ILE A 51 -5.64 5.06 -4.44
N TRP A 52 -5.08 5.39 -3.28
CA TRP A 52 -5.06 6.78 -2.79
C TRP A 52 -4.23 7.71 -3.69
N ASN A 53 -3.17 7.20 -4.31
CA ASN A 53 -2.35 7.97 -5.24
C ASN A 53 -3.14 8.29 -6.52
N GLN A 54 -3.92 7.33 -7.01
CA GLN A 54 -4.83 7.53 -8.15
C GLN A 54 -5.93 8.55 -7.83
N LYS A 55 -6.41 8.57 -6.57
CA LYS A 55 -7.31 9.60 -6.03
C LYS A 55 -6.62 10.93 -5.68
N GLN A 56 -5.32 11.09 -5.99
CA GLN A 56 -4.51 12.28 -5.67
C GLN A 56 -4.48 12.65 -4.18
N CYS A 57 -4.82 11.72 -3.30
CA CYS A 57 -4.86 11.92 -1.86
C CYS A 57 -3.48 11.66 -1.25
N TYR A 58 -2.50 12.49 -1.60
CA TYR A 58 -1.08 12.23 -1.32
C TYR A 58 -0.76 12.01 0.17
N ARG A 59 -1.48 12.67 1.08
CA ARG A 59 -1.31 12.45 2.54
C ARG A 59 -1.62 11.00 2.94
N ARG A 60 -2.71 10.42 2.40
CA ARG A 60 -3.06 9.01 2.66
C ARG A 60 -2.07 8.08 1.98
N THR A 61 -1.70 8.37 0.73
CA THR A 61 -0.69 7.61 -0.01
C THR A 61 0.63 7.49 0.76
N THR A 62 1.20 8.62 1.21
CA THR A 62 2.45 8.62 1.98
C THR A 62 2.33 7.81 3.26
N GLY A 63 1.21 7.94 4.00
CA GLY A 63 1.00 7.18 5.23
C GLY A 63 1.04 5.66 5.01
N TYR A 64 0.35 5.16 3.98
CA TYR A 64 0.37 3.73 3.66
C TYR A 64 1.74 3.25 3.14
N LEU A 65 2.42 4.05 2.32
CA LEU A 65 3.77 3.70 1.85
C LEU A 65 4.80 3.67 2.98
N GLN A 66 4.70 4.56 3.97
CA GLN A 66 5.57 4.55 5.15
C GLN A 66 5.36 3.29 6.00
N GLN A 67 4.10 2.87 6.21
CA GLN A 67 3.81 1.61 6.89
C GLN A 67 4.36 0.40 6.10
N CYS A 68 4.19 0.40 4.77
CA CYS A 68 4.75 -0.63 3.90
C CYS A 68 6.29 -0.68 3.99
N SER A 69 6.98 0.47 3.95
CA SER A 69 8.44 0.55 4.10
C SER A 69 8.90 -0.01 5.44
N PHE A 70 8.21 0.35 6.53
CA PHE A 70 8.54 -0.13 7.87
C PHE A 70 8.46 -1.67 7.97
N ILE A 71 7.41 -2.27 7.43
CA ILE A 71 7.23 -3.72 7.43
C ILE A 71 8.29 -4.40 6.55
N GLN A 72 8.57 -3.83 5.37
CA GLN A 72 9.58 -4.35 4.46
C GLN A 72 10.98 -4.27 5.06
N GLU A 73 11.36 -3.17 5.71
CA GLU A 73 12.65 -3.00 6.37
C GLU A 73 12.84 -3.94 7.57
N ALA A 74 11.76 -4.26 8.30
CA ALA A 74 11.81 -5.21 9.39
C ALA A 74 12.01 -6.66 8.92
N SER A 75 11.65 -6.98 7.68
CA SER A 75 11.51 -8.36 7.18
C SER A 75 12.44 -8.71 6.04
N LEU A 76 12.94 -7.70 5.33
CA LEU A 76 13.71 -7.83 4.10
C LEU A 76 15.04 -7.08 4.27
N SER A 77 16.08 -7.56 3.58
CA SER A 77 17.33 -6.80 3.47
C SER A 77 17.05 -5.42 2.85
N PRO A 78 17.73 -4.34 3.29
CA PRO A 78 17.59 -3.02 2.67
C PRO A 78 17.86 -2.98 1.15
N LYS A 79 18.57 -3.98 0.62
CA LYS A 79 18.85 -4.15 -0.82
C LYS A 79 17.71 -4.85 -1.59
N HIS A 80 16.62 -5.22 -0.91
CA HIS A 80 15.50 -5.90 -1.54
C HIS A 80 14.76 -4.97 -2.50
N VAL A 81 14.39 -5.48 -3.68
CA VAL A 81 13.76 -4.70 -4.75
C VAL A 81 12.46 -4.00 -4.30
N SER A 82 11.69 -4.63 -3.41
CA SER A 82 10.45 -4.06 -2.87
C SER A 82 10.72 -2.78 -2.05
N VAL A 83 11.77 -2.74 -1.24
CA VAL A 83 12.16 -1.56 -0.46
C VAL A 83 12.51 -0.41 -1.39
N ALA A 84 13.34 -0.68 -2.41
CA ALA A 84 13.72 0.33 -3.41
C ALA A 84 12.51 0.88 -4.18
N LYS A 85 11.54 0.02 -4.53
CA LYS A 85 10.29 0.41 -5.19
C LYS A 85 9.45 1.33 -4.29
N THR A 86 9.23 0.94 -3.04
CA THR A 86 8.45 1.73 -2.06
C THR A 86 9.04 3.13 -1.88
N LEU A 87 10.36 3.22 -1.68
CA LEU A 87 11.08 4.50 -1.54
C LEU A 87 10.97 5.37 -2.79
N SER A 88 11.07 4.76 -3.98
CA SER A 88 10.92 5.48 -5.25
C SER A 88 9.51 6.05 -5.42
N ILE A 89 8.48 5.34 -4.99
CA ILE A 89 7.09 5.85 -5.03
C ILE A 89 6.91 6.97 -4.00
N LEU A 90 7.46 6.83 -2.79
CA LEU A 90 7.44 7.89 -1.77
C LEU A 90 8.04 9.20 -2.31
N ALA A 91 9.22 9.14 -2.93
CA ALA A 91 9.85 10.31 -3.54
C ALA A 91 8.96 10.98 -4.61
N GLN A 92 8.32 10.18 -5.46
CA GLN A 92 7.39 10.69 -6.48
C GLN A 92 6.16 11.36 -5.85
N VAL A 93 5.57 10.75 -4.82
CA VAL A 93 4.38 11.28 -4.13
C VAL A 93 4.72 12.58 -3.39
N HIS A 94 5.88 12.65 -2.74
CA HIS A 94 6.36 13.89 -2.11
C HIS A 94 6.54 15.02 -3.12
N ARG A 95 7.14 14.73 -4.28
CA ARG A 95 7.28 15.72 -5.36
C ARG A 95 5.91 16.21 -5.86
N LYS A 96 4.96 15.29 -6.12
CA LYS A 96 3.61 15.65 -6.56
C LYS A 96 2.89 16.50 -5.51
N SER A 97 2.94 16.10 -4.24
CA SER A 97 2.31 16.84 -3.14
C SER A 97 2.88 18.24 -2.96
N PHE A 98 4.16 18.46 -3.26
CA PHE A 98 4.75 19.79 -3.23
C PHE A 98 4.21 20.66 -4.38
N LEU A 99 4.19 20.13 -5.61
CA LEU A 99 3.72 20.84 -6.80
C LEU A 99 2.23 21.19 -6.78
N THR A 100 1.39 20.41 -6.09
CA THR A 100 -0.05 20.72 -5.99
C THR A 100 -0.39 21.66 -4.83
N ARG A 101 0.58 22.02 -3.99
CA ARG A 101 0.42 22.96 -2.86
C ARG A 101 0.99 24.35 -3.15
N SER A 102 1.77 24.49 -4.22
CA SER A 102 2.23 25.76 -4.78
C SER A 102 1.21 26.33 -5.76
#